data_AF-A0AA38XT28-F1
#
_entry.id   AF-A0AA38XT28-F1
#
_cell.length_a   1.000
_cell.length_b   1.000
_cell.length_c   1.000
_cell.angle_alpha   90.00
_cell.angle_beta   90.00
_cell.angle_gamma   90.00
#
_symmetry.space_group_name_H-M   'P 1'
#
loop_
_entity.id
_entity.type
_entity.pdbx_description
1 polymer ?
#
loop_
_entity_poly.entity_id
_entity_poly.type
_entity_poly.pdbx_seq_one_letter_code
_entity_poly.pdbx_strand_id
1 'polypeptide(L)'
;MEHINNIKYFPEYSVPLRTTYTGLGPLDGFLQFLVTAFAPGAAGWDPAFHILQPYFLVSFFPLVSIFVIESGRKRNHHALTSYTGVWALFYQIVGGAVIIPLWFLAYLWDSRSSDYFSPESRKVTLAYAKSLLPALGIGYLIPTILMFLPYSQEDYWTTQFMIALWQPSPWFVNAIRWVLSKFYAKEQPGGVEDENGSEDHPADLDYLGTIYRMTFVVSAVTHIATMAICFFSTRPEYSFRQVFIPGEITTDTSLSEALRMIFQVDFWIIFSAALVWALFAVWELKRVGLTDVGLLNNAVTMVVQAIIFGPAATTARFWSWREYMMIKKPTGANQEKHD
;
A
#
# COMPACT_ATOMS: atom_id res chain seq x y z
N MET A 1 15.58 -19.06 7.75
CA MET A 1 14.22 -19.16 8.34
C MET A 1 13.84 -20.60 8.69
N GLU A 2 13.99 -21.59 7.81
CA GLU A 2 13.70 -23.00 8.12
C GLU A 2 14.43 -23.52 9.37
N HIS A 3 15.70 -23.15 9.54
CA HIS A 3 16.47 -23.46 10.75
C HIS A 3 15.82 -22.90 12.03
N ILE A 4 15.36 -21.64 12.03
CA ILE A 4 14.68 -21.00 13.17
C ILE A 4 13.36 -21.67 13.49
N ASN A 5 12.57 -22.03 12.48
CA ASN A 5 11.31 -22.75 12.69
C ASN A 5 11.53 -24.15 13.31
N ASN A 6 12.67 -24.79 13.01
CA ASN A 6 13.04 -26.09 13.59
C ASN A 6 13.51 -25.97 15.03
N ILE A 7 14.37 -24.99 15.35
CA ILE A 7 14.87 -24.77 16.72
C ILE A 7 13.88 -23.99 17.60
N LYS A 8 12.85 -23.39 17.01
CA LYS A 8 11.80 -22.60 17.66
C LYS A 8 12.38 -21.45 18.50
N TYR A 9 13.40 -20.79 17.95
CA TYR A 9 14.24 -19.85 18.70
C TYR A 9 14.97 -18.88 17.77
N PHE A 10 15.14 -17.63 18.20
CA PHE A 10 15.98 -16.64 17.54
C PHE A 10 17.39 -16.68 18.13
N PRO A 11 18.35 -17.37 17.50
CA PRO A 11 19.67 -17.63 18.10
C PRO A 11 20.48 -16.35 18.29
N GLU A 12 20.33 -15.37 17.39
CA GLU A 12 21.02 -14.07 17.45
C GLU A 12 20.64 -13.24 18.68
N TYR A 13 19.41 -13.40 19.17
CA TYR A 13 18.84 -12.55 20.22
C TYR A 13 18.50 -13.30 21.51
N SER A 14 18.68 -14.61 21.50
CA SER A 14 18.33 -15.48 22.62
C SER A 14 16.84 -15.41 23.02
N VAL A 15 15.94 -15.21 22.04
CA VAL A 15 14.49 -15.05 22.26
C VAL A 15 13.73 -16.29 21.76
N PRO A 16 12.78 -16.86 22.52
CA PRO A 16 11.95 -17.97 22.05
C PRO A 16 11.01 -17.54 20.91
N LEU A 17 10.88 -18.40 19.90
CA LEU A 17 9.88 -18.20 18.84
C LEU A 17 8.52 -18.70 19.34
N ARG A 18 7.50 -17.84 19.29
CA ARG A 18 6.13 -18.25 19.54
C ARG A 18 5.66 -19.21 18.44
N THR A 19 5.27 -20.41 18.84
CA THR A 19 4.91 -21.49 17.91
C THR A 19 3.42 -21.75 17.78
N THR A 20 2.59 -21.11 18.60
CA THR A 20 1.15 -21.34 18.61
C THR A 20 0.41 -20.01 18.56
N TYR A 21 -0.39 -19.84 17.51
CA TYR A 21 -1.19 -18.63 17.28
C TYR A 21 -2.67 -18.97 17.20
N THR A 22 -2.99 -20.00 16.43
CA THR A 22 -4.36 -20.45 16.11
C THR A 22 -4.65 -21.84 16.63
N GLY A 23 -3.61 -22.65 16.93
CA GLY A 23 -3.73 -24.06 17.29
C GLY A 23 -3.79 -25.01 16.08
N LEU A 24 -3.81 -24.47 14.86
CA LEU A 24 -3.78 -25.25 13.62
C LEU A 24 -2.33 -25.34 13.11
N GLY A 25 -1.72 -26.52 13.22
CA GLY A 25 -0.29 -26.73 12.93
C GLY A 25 0.23 -26.10 11.62
N PRO A 26 -0.40 -26.34 10.46
CA PRO A 26 0.03 -25.73 9.20
C PRO A 26 -0.04 -24.19 9.18
N LEU A 27 -1.10 -23.62 9.76
CA LEU A 27 -1.27 -22.17 9.83
C LEU A 27 -0.28 -21.53 10.81
N ASP A 28 -0.06 -22.17 11.95
CA ASP A 28 0.92 -21.72 12.94
C ASP A 28 2.35 -21.81 12.40
N GLY A 29 2.67 -22.82 11.58
CA GLY A 29 3.96 -22.91 10.89
C GLY A 29 4.15 -21.81 9.85
N PHE A 30 3.10 -21.47 9.09
CA PHE A 30 3.12 -20.35 8.15
C PHE A 30 3.30 -19.00 8.88
N LEU A 31 2.58 -18.79 9.98
CA LEU A 31 2.72 -17.57 10.79
C LEU A 31 4.12 -17.48 11.44
N GLN A 32 4.70 -18.59 11.89
CA GLN A 32 6.08 -18.61 12.40
C GLN A 32 7.10 -18.12 11.36
N PHE A 33 6.96 -18.57 10.11
CA PHE A 33 7.79 -18.11 9.00
C PHE A 33 7.70 -16.59 8.82
N LEU A 34 6.47 -16.05 8.76
CA LEU A 34 6.25 -14.62 8.59
C LEU A 34 6.72 -13.81 9.80
N VAL A 35 6.45 -14.29 11.02
CA VAL A 35 6.90 -13.63 12.26
C VAL A 35 8.41 -13.57 12.31
N THR A 36 9.10 -14.64 11.91
CA THR A 36 10.57 -14.66 11.84
C THR A 36 11.11 -13.59 10.89
N ALA A 37 10.48 -13.42 9.72
CA ALA A 37 10.92 -12.42 8.75
C ALA A 37 10.74 -10.97 9.24
N PHE A 38 9.70 -10.72 10.05
CA PHE A 38 9.34 -9.36 10.47
C PHE A 38 9.89 -8.97 11.84
N ALA A 39 10.18 -9.93 12.72
CA ALA A 39 10.60 -9.68 14.10
C ALA A 39 11.82 -8.77 14.24
N PRO A 40 12.90 -8.89 13.45
CA PRO A 40 14.09 -8.06 13.68
C PRO A 40 13.83 -6.55 13.54
N GLY A 41 12.98 -6.15 12.58
CA GLY A 41 12.55 -4.76 12.44
C GLY A 41 11.54 -4.36 13.51
N ALA A 42 10.49 -5.16 13.74
CA ALA A 42 9.41 -4.82 14.67
C ALA A 42 9.85 -4.77 16.13
N ALA A 43 10.76 -5.67 16.53
CA ALA A 43 11.31 -5.74 17.88
C ALA A 43 12.46 -4.77 18.13
N GLY A 44 12.96 -4.09 17.08
CA GLY A 44 14.07 -3.13 17.20
C GLY A 44 15.45 -3.78 17.33
N TRP A 45 15.59 -5.03 16.93
CA TRP A 45 16.83 -5.79 17.06
C TRP A 45 17.90 -5.41 16.02
N ASP A 46 17.47 -5.09 14.79
CA ASP A 46 18.32 -4.42 13.80
C ASP A 46 17.90 -2.93 13.75
N PRO A 47 18.76 -1.98 14.19
CA PRO A 47 18.38 -0.58 14.29
C PRO A 47 18.05 0.09 12.95
N ALA A 48 18.71 -0.30 11.86
CA ALA A 48 18.40 0.24 10.52
C ALA A 48 17.07 -0.33 10.01
N PHE A 49 16.83 -1.63 10.26
CA PHE A 49 15.58 -2.28 9.86
C PHE A 49 14.39 -1.77 10.67
N HIS A 50 14.61 -1.42 11.94
CA HIS A 50 13.60 -0.78 12.79
C HIS A 50 13.14 0.59 12.27
N ILE A 51 13.95 1.25 11.44
CA ILE A 51 13.56 2.47 10.73
C ILE A 51 12.89 2.14 9.39
N LEU A 52 13.50 1.24 8.61
CA LEU A 52 13.03 0.89 7.27
C LEU A 52 11.65 0.22 7.30
N GLN A 53 11.45 -0.77 8.16
CA GLN A 53 10.26 -1.60 8.15
C GLN A 53 8.97 -0.82 8.43
N PRO A 54 8.84 0.00 9.50
CA PRO A 54 7.63 0.81 9.70
C PRO A 54 7.44 1.81 8.55
N TYR A 55 8.52 2.42 8.05
CA TYR A 55 8.44 3.33 6.92
C TYR A 55 7.89 2.65 5.66
N PHE A 56 8.37 1.44 5.34
CA PHE A 56 7.91 0.66 4.21
C PHE A 56 6.41 0.31 4.37
N LEU A 57 6.01 -0.28 5.50
CA LEU A 57 4.62 -0.71 5.68
C LEU A 57 3.63 0.46 5.72
N VAL A 58 3.99 1.57 6.37
CA VAL A 58 3.16 2.78 6.31
C VAL A 58 3.12 3.36 4.89
N SER A 59 4.23 3.32 4.15
CA SER A 59 4.27 3.74 2.73
C SER A 59 3.47 2.81 1.81
N PHE A 60 3.18 1.58 2.24
CA PHE A 60 2.36 0.65 1.48
C PHE A 60 0.85 0.97 1.63
N PHE A 61 0.45 1.78 2.61
CA PHE A 61 -0.92 2.19 2.86
C PHE A 61 -1.61 2.88 1.66
N PRO A 62 -0.98 3.86 0.96
CA PRO A 62 -1.44 4.34 -0.33
C PRO A 62 -1.74 3.26 -1.37
N LEU A 63 -0.85 2.26 -1.51
CA LEU A 63 -1.01 1.20 -2.51
C LEU A 63 -2.19 0.30 -2.16
N VAL A 64 -2.32 -0.11 -0.89
CA VAL A 64 -3.48 -0.86 -0.41
C VAL A 64 -4.77 -0.08 -0.68
N SER A 65 -4.76 1.23 -0.41
CA SER A 65 -5.92 2.09 -0.65
C SER A 65 -6.30 2.13 -2.12
N ILE A 66 -5.32 2.31 -3.01
CA ILE A 66 -5.54 2.32 -4.46
C ILE A 66 -6.07 0.96 -4.94
N PHE A 67 -5.49 -0.15 -4.51
CA PHE A 67 -5.91 -1.49 -4.92
C PHE A 67 -7.36 -1.76 -4.54
N VAL A 68 -7.74 -1.41 -3.31
CA VAL A 68 -9.11 -1.60 -2.84
C VAL A 68 -10.05 -0.67 -3.60
N ILE A 69 -9.71 0.61 -3.81
CA ILE A 69 -10.52 1.54 -4.64
C ILE A 69 -10.73 0.97 -6.05
N GLU A 70 -9.67 0.55 -6.74
CA GLU A 70 -9.77 -0.02 -8.09
C GLU A 70 -10.59 -1.31 -8.11
N SER A 71 -10.49 -2.17 -7.08
CA SER A 71 -11.31 -3.38 -6.96
C SER A 71 -12.81 -3.11 -6.78
N GLY A 72 -13.14 -1.94 -6.22
CA GLY A 72 -14.52 -1.53 -5.96
C GLY A 72 -15.26 -0.99 -7.18
N ARG A 73 -14.55 -0.73 -8.29
CA ARG A 73 -15.16 -0.12 -9.47
C ARG A 73 -15.98 -1.14 -10.25
N LYS A 74 -17.15 -0.72 -10.71
CA LYS A 74 -18.05 -1.59 -11.50
C LYS A 74 -17.35 -2.19 -12.72
N ARG A 75 -16.49 -1.41 -13.39
CA ARG A 75 -15.71 -1.88 -14.56
C ARG A 75 -14.75 -3.01 -14.24
N ASN A 76 -14.34 -3.15 -12.98
CA ASN A 76 -13.36 -4.14 -12.56
C ASN A 76 -14.00 -5.41 -11.98
N HIS A 77 -15.33 -5.56 -11.95
CA HIS A 77 -16.01 -6.67 -11.25
C HIS A 77 -15.53 -8.10 -11.62
N HIS A 78 -14.85 -8.28 -12.76
CA HIS A 78 -14.18 -9.54 -13.17
C HIS A 78 -12.72 -9.36 -13.62
N ALA A 79 -12.16 -8.19 -13.37
CA ALA A 79 -10.79 -7.84 -13.70
C ALA A 79 -9.82 -8.54 -12.75
N LEU A 80 -8.60 -8.82 -13.21
CA LEU A 80 -7.56 -9.45 -12.37
C LEU A 80 -7.26 -8.59 -11.13
N THR A 81 -7.34 -7.28 -11.30
CA THR A 81 -7.13 -6.28 -10.24
C THR A 81 -8.14 -6.32 -9.08
N SER A 82 -9.31 -6.95 -9.27
CA SER A 82 -10.37 -6.98 -8.24
C SER A 82 -10.15 -7.97 -7.12
N TYR A 83 -9.35 -9.00 -7.35
CA TYR A 83 -9.09 -10.05 -6.37
C TYR A 83 -7.99 -9.64 -5.38
N THR A 84 -8.14 -8.50 -4.71
CA THR A 84 -7.11 -7.91 -3.84
C THR A 84 -6.61 -8.85 -2.73
N GLY A 85 -7.50 -9.70 -2.18
CA GLY A 85 -7.12 -10.72 -1.21
C GLY A 85 -6.24 -11.85 -1.79
N VAL A 86 -6.41 -12.19 -3.08
CA VAL A 86 -5.56 -13.18 -3.75
C VAL A 86 -4.18 -12.60 -3.99
N TRP A 87 -4.11 -11.35 -4.46
CA TRP A 87 -2.84 -10.64 -4.60
C TRP A 87 -2.12 -10.46 -3.26
N ALA A 88 -2.87 -10.17 -2.18
CA ALA A 88 -2.34 -10.14 -0.82
C ALA A 88 -1.74 -11.48 -0.39
N LEU A 89 -2.39 -12.59 -0.71
CA LEU A 89 -1.83 -13.92 -0.43
C LEU A 89 -0.47 -14.09 -1.10
N PHE A 90 -0.38 -13.76 -2.39
CA PHE A 90 0.83 -13.98 -3.15
C PHE A 90 1.97 -13.07 -2.70
N TYR A 91 1.73 -11.77 -2.43
CA TYR A 91 2.84 -10.90 -2.02
C TYR A 91 3.35 -11.22 -0.61
N GLN A 92 2.51 -11.78 0.27
CA GLN A 92 2.96 -12.24 1.59
C GLN A 92 3.79 -13.53 1.51
N ILE A 93 3.59 -14.37 0.49
CA ILE A 93 4.28 -15.66 0.34
C ILE A 93 5.53 -15.54 -0.54
N VAL A 94 5.41 -14.91 -1.71
CA VAL A 94 6.47 -14.83 -2.73
C VAL A 94 7.34 -13.59 -2.53
N GLY A 95 6.78 -12.52 -1.97
CA GLY A 95 7.45 -11.23 -1.79
C GLY A 95 6.80 -10.10 -2.59
N GLY A 96 6.83 -8.89 -2.02
CA GLY A 96 6.20 -7.72 -2.61
C GLY A 96 6.90 -7.25 -3.88
N ALA A 97 8.23 -7.35 -3.92
CA ALA A 97 9.04 -7.00 -5.09
C ALA A 97 8.57 -7.65 -6.39
N VAL A 98 8.08 -8.89 -6.33
CA VAL A 98 7.65 -9.64 -7.53
C VAL A 98 6.18 -9.41 -7.81
N ILE A 99 5.34 -9.58 -6.78
CA ILE A 99 3.89 -9.67 -6.97
C ILE A 99 3.25 -8.31 -7.23
N ILE A 100 3.77 -7.23 -6.63
CA ILE A 100 3.17 -5.89 -6.78
C ILE A 100 3.37 -5.32 -8.20
N PRO A 101 4.57 -5.41 -8.82
CA PRO A 101 4.71 -5.06 -10.23
C PRO A 101 3.79 -5.89 -11.16
N LEU A 102 3.55 -7.17 -10.86
CA LEU A 102 2.61 -7.98 -11.63
C LEU A 102 1.17 -7.48 -11.49
N TRP A 103 0.77 -6.98 -10.31
CA TRP A 103 -0.52 -6.31 -10.15
C TRP A 103 -0.59 -5.04 -11.01
N PHE A 104 0.48 -4.23 -11.07
CA PHE A 104 0.51 -3.05 -11.95
C PHE A 104 0.35 -3.44 -13.42
N LEU A 105 1.01 -4.52 -13.88
CA LEU A 105 0.84 -5.03 -15.25
C LEU A 105 -0.60 -5.53 -15.51
N ALA A 106 -1.21 -6.23 -14.55
CA ALA A 106 -2.60 -6.64 -14.63
C ALA A 106 -3.53 -5.42 -14.74
N TYR A 107 -3.26 -4.36 -13.97
CA TYR A 107 -3.98 -3.10 -14.10
C TYR A 107 -3.83 -2.49 -15.51
N LEU A 108 -2.63 -2.46 -16.08
CA LEU A 108 -2.40 -1.92 -17.43
C LEU A 108 -3.15 -2.71 -18.51
N TRP A 109 -3.27 -4.02 -18.30
CA TRP A 109 -4.07 -4.87 -19.16
C TRP A 109 -5.56 -4.52 -19.06
N ASP A 110 -6.07 -4.38 -17.84
CA ASP A 110 -7.45 -4.03 -17.56
C ASP A 110 -7.80 -2.61 -18.08
N SER A 111 -6.83 -1.68 -18.05
CA SER A 111 -7.01 -0.27 -18.44
C SER A 111 -6.83 0.05 -19.93
N ARG A 112 -6.56 -0.95 -20.77
CA ARG A 112 -6.20 -0.73 -22.18
C ARG A 112 -7.25 0.00 -23.02
N SER A 113 -8.54 -0.20 -22.71
CA SER A 113 -9.67 0.41 -23.44
C SER A 113 -9.88 1.87 -23.06
N SER A 114 -10.26 2.72 -24.01
CA SER A 114 -10.62 4.12 -23.74
C SER A 114 -11.80 4.25 -22.76
N ASP A 115 -12.76 3.33 -22.82
CA ASP A 115 -13.97 3.36 -21.99
C ASP A 115 -13.66 3.18 -20.49
N TYR A 116 -12.49 2.62 -20.18
CA TYR A 116 -11.97 2.48 -18.82
C TYR A 116 -11.81 3.84 -18.10
N PHE A 117 -11.64 4.91 -18.88
CA PHE A 117 -11.41 6.26 -18.39
C PHE A 117 -12.67 7.13 -18.38
N SER A 118 -13.84 6.57 -18.71
CA SER A 118 -15.10 7.31 -18.67
C SER A 118 -15.55 7.64 -17.23
N PRO A 119 -16.30 8.74 -17.03
CA PRO A 119 -16.83 9.12 -15.71
C PRO A 119 -17.65 8.00 -15.07
N GLU A 120 -18.48 7.30 -15.85
CA GLU A 120 -19.35 6.23 -15.35
C GLU A 120 -18.58 4.97 -14.96
N SER A 121 -17.58 4.56 -15.75
CA SER A 121 -16.80 3.37 -15.44
C SER A 121 -15.87 3.57 -14.24
N ARG A 122 -15.53 4.83 -13.92
CA ARG A 122 -14.71 5.23 -12.78
C ARG A 122 -15.45 5.07 -11.45
N LYS A 123 -16.76 5.29 -11.36
CA LYS A 123 -17.49 5.38 -10.09
C LYS A 123 -17.37 4.12 -9.22
N VAL A 124 -17.32 4.33 -7.91
CA VAL A 124 -17.64 3.33 -6.88
C VAL A 124 -18.98 3.68 -6.23
N THR A 125 -19.68 2.72 -5.65
CA THR A 125 -20.94 3.05 -4.95
C THR A 125 -20.66 3.89 -3.71
N LEU A 126 -21.59 4.76 -3.34
CA LEU A 126 -21.41 5.65 -2.19
C LEU A 126 -21.24 4.89 -0.87
N ALA A 127 -21.99 3.80 -0.67
CA ALA A 127 -21.81 2.90 0.47
C ALA A 127 -20.41 2.27 0.50
N TYR A 128 -19.85 1.94 -0.67
CA TYR A 128 -18.47 1.47 -0.79
C TYR A 128 -17.50 2.58 -0.38
N ALA A 129 -17.60 3.77 -0.98
CA ALA A 129 -16.71 4.90 -0.70
C ALA A 129 -16.70 5.30 0.80
N LYS A 130 -17.87 5.40 1.44
CA LYS A 130 -18.03 5.69 2.87
C LYS A 130 -17.37 4.65 3.77
N SER A 131 -17.41 3.39 3.36
CA SER A 131 -16.84 2.28 4.14
C SER A 131 -15.32 2.15 4.06
N LEU A 132 -14.68 2.76 3.05
CA LEU A 132 -13.27 2.51 2.76
C LEU A 132 -12.32 3.09 3.81
N LEU A 133 -12.44 4.37 4.14
CA LEU A 133 -11.53 5.01 5.09
C LEU A 133 -11.51 4.31 6.47
N PRO A 134 -12.65 4.02 7.12
CA PRO A 134 -12.64 3.28 8.38
C PRO A 134 -12.10 1.84 8.21
N ALA A 135 -12.41 1.16 7.11
CA ALA A 135 -11.88 -0.18 6.83
C ALA A 135 -10.35 -0.17 6.63
N LEU A 136 -9.81 0.84 5.96
CA LEU A 136 -8.37 1.05 5.77
C LEU A 136 -7.67 1.36 7.09
N GLY A 137 -8.28 2.22 7.92
CA GLY A 137 -7.76 2.55 9.25
C GLY A 137 -7.72 1.34 10.18
N ILE A 138 -8.84 0.63 10.34
CA ILE A 138 -8.98 -0.51 11.27
C ILE A 138 -8.30 -1.76 10.72
N GLY A 139 -8.43 -2.02 9.42
CA GLY A 139 -7.94 -3.24 8.80
C GLY A 139 -6.44 -3.23 8.53
N TYR A 140 -5.85 -2.06 8.27
CA TYR A 140 -4.44 -1.95 7.89
C TYR A 140 -3.61 -1.07 8.82
N LEU A 141 -3.98 0.20 8.99
CA LEU A 141 -3.12 1.16 9.68
C LEU A 141 -2.97 0.86 11.17
N ILE A 142 -4.07 0.56 11.87
CA ILE A 142 -4.06 0.21 13.31
C ILE A 142 -3.21 -1.05 13.56
N PRO A 143 -3.43 -2.19 12.88
CA PRO A 143 -2.56 -3.36 13.02
C PRO A 143 -1.08 -3.05 12.75
N THR A 144 -0.80 -2.19 11.77
CA THR A 144 0.58 -1.79 11.45
C THR A 144 1.21 -1.06 12.63
N ILE A 145 0.49 -0.10 13.23
CA ILE A 145 0.97 0.64 14.41
C ILE A 145 1.19 -0.31 15.59
N LEU A 146 0.24 -1.22 15.86
CA LEU A 146 0.35 -2.19 16.97
C LEU A 146 1.59 -3.07 16.85
N MET A 147 2.03 -3.39 15.62
CA MET A 147 3.23 -4.20 15.40
C MET A 147 4.52 -3.54 15.93
N PHE A 148 4.58 -2.22 16.00
CA PHE A 148 5.78 -1.45 16.36
C PHE A 148 5.69 -0.77 17.74
N LEU A 149 4.67 -1.08 18.55
CA LEU A 149 4.60 -0.54 19.90
C LEU A 149 5.65 -1.20 20.81
N PRO A 150 6.25 -0.44 21.75
CA PRO A 150 7.26 -0.96 22.67
C PRO A 150 6.60 -1.73 23.82
N TYR A 151 6.27 -3.00 23.58
CA TYR A 151 5.75 -3.89 24.62
C TYR A 151 6.84 -4.26 25.63
N SER A 152 6.53 -4.19 26.92
CA SER A 152 7.51 -4.33 28.02
C SER A 152 7.91 -5.78 28.35
N GLN A 153 7.66 -6.74 27.47
CA GLN A 153 7.91 -8.16 27.72
C GLN A 153 9.28 -8.58 27.17
N GLU A 154 10.12 -9.16 28.02
CA GLU A 154 11.49 -9.58 27.66
C GLU A 154 11.52 -10.68 26.59
N ASP A 155 10.48 -11.51 26.51
CA ASP A 155 10.34 -12.60 25.54
C ASP A 155 9.73 -12.16 24.20
N TYR A 156 9.39 -10.87 24.06
CA TYR A 156 8.73 -10.30 22.88
C TYR A 156 7.44 -11.04 22.47
N TRP A 157 6.78 -11.74 23.39
CA TRP A 157 5.63 -12.58 23.07
C TRP A 157 4.47 -11.78 22.45
N THR A 158 4.21 -10.58 22.98
CA THR A 158 3.20 -9.67 22.43
C THR A 158 3.62 -9.10 21.08
N THR A 159 4.89 -8.73 20.88
CA THR A 159 5.39 -8.27 19.58
C THR A 159 5.18 -9.34 18.51
N GLN A 160 5.57 -10.59 18.79
CA GLN A 160 5.36 -11.73 17.89
C GLN A 160 3.87 -11.95 17.56
N PHE A 161 2.98 -11.79 18.55
CA PHE A 161 1.54 -11.84 18.33
C PHE A 161 1.05 -10.73 17.41
N MET A 162 1.48 -9.49 17.62
CA MET A 162 1.04 -8.35 16.81
C MET A 162 1.55 -8.46 15.37
N ILE A 163 2.76 -8.99 15.17
CA ILE A 163 3.26 -9.34 13.83
C ILE A 163 2.35 -10.37 13.17
N ALA A 164 2.00 -11.46 13.87
CA ALA A 164 1.11 -12.49 13.33
C ALA A 164 -0.30 -11.94 13.02
N LEU A 165 -0.83 -11.07 13.89
CA LEU A 165 -2.11 -10.39 13.70
C LEU A 165 -2.08 -9.45 12.49
N TRP A 166 -0.94 -8.83 12.19
CA TRP A 166 -0.78 -7.93 11.04
C TRP A 166 -0.75 -8.67 9.69
N GLN A 167 -0.26 -9.91 9.64
CA GLN A 167 -0.13 -10.67 8.39
C GLN A 167 -1.42 -10.71 7.54
N PRO A 168 -2.63 -10.93 8.12
CA PRO A 168 -3.90 -10.88 7.39
C PRO A 168 -4.48 -9.47 7.16
N SER A 169 -3.79 -8.37 7.47
CA SER A 169 -4.32 -7.00 7.41
C SER A 169 -5.02 -6.61 6.09
N PRO A 170 -4.54 -7.00 4.88
CA PRO A 170 -5.24 -6.66 3.64
C PRO A 170 -6.62 -7.32 3.52
N TRP A 171 -6.78 -8.52 4.10
CA TRP A 171 -8.08 -9.20 4.15
C TRP A 171 -9.00 -8.58 5.21
N PHE A 172 -8.46 -8.05 6.31
CA PHE A 172 -9.25 -7.29 7.27
C PHE A 172 -9.89 -6.06 6.63
N VAL A 173 -9.14 -5.33 5.78
CA VAL A 173 -9.71 -4.20 5.02
C VAL A 173 -10.93 -4.66 4.20
N ASN A 174 -10.80 -5.75 3.43
CA ASN A 174 -11.88 -6.28 2.62
C ASN A 174 -13.09 -6.72 3.46
N ALA A 175 -12.87 -7.43 4.56
CA ALA A 175 -13.92 -7.94 5.44
C ALA A 175 -14.67 -6.80 6.15
N ILE A 176 -13.93 -5.87 6.76
CA ILE A 176 -14.49 -4.71 7.47
C ILE A 176 -15.27 -3.84 6.49
N ARG A 177 -14.69 -3.55 5.32
CA ARG A 177 -15.37 -2.79 4.26
C ARG A 177 -16.67 -3.46 3.84
N TRP A 178 -16.67 -4.79 3.64
CA TRP A 178 -17.89 -5.52 3.28
C TRP A 178 -18.98 -5.38 4.35
N VAL A 179 -18.63 -5.55 5.62
CA VAL A 179 -19.56 -5.35 6.75
C VAL A 179 -20.09 -3.91 6.79
N LEU A 180 -19.20 -2.92 6.77
CA LEU A 180 -19.57 -1.50 6.85
C LEU A 180 -20.43 -1.05 5.66
N SER A 181 -20.12 -1.53 4.45
CA SER A 181 -20.89 -1.20 3.26
C SER A 181 -22.35 -1.65 3.33
N LYS A 182 -22.65 -2.74 4.06
CA LYS A 182 -24.04 -3.19 4.28
C LYS A 182 -24.81 -2.24 5.21
N PHE A 183 -24.15 -1.67 6.21
CA PHE A 183 -24.76 -0.69 7.10
C PHE A 183 -25.06 0.62 6.36
N TYR A 184 -24.08 1.14 5.61
CA TYR A 184 -24.27 2.37 4.81
C TYR A 184 -25.30 2.20 3.69
N ALA A 185 -25.39 1.00 3.09
CA ALA A 185 -26.42 0.72 2.08
C ALA A 185 -27.84 0.69 2.69
N LYS A 186 -27.98 0.27 3.95
CA LYS A 186 -29.26 0.25 4.66
C LYS A 186 -29.75 1.65 5.04
N GLU A 187 -28.84 2.58 5.28
CA GLU A 187 -29.13 4.00 5.53
C GLU A 187 -29.60 4.74 4.26
N GLN A 188 -29.43 4.13 3.09
CA GLN A 188 -29.92 4.63 1.80
C GLN A 188 -30.91 3.63 1.17
N PRO A 189 -32.07 3.36 1.80
CA PRO A 189 -33.03 2.41 1.28
C PRO A 189 -33.71 3.02 0.04
N GLY A 190 -33.30 2.56 -1.13
CA GLY A 190 -34.02 2.85 -2.38
C GLY A 190 -33.19 3.40 -3.53
N GLY A 191 -32.01 2.85 -3.82
CA GLY A 191 -31.39 3.00 -5.15
C GLY A 191 -31.30 4.43 -5.70
N VAL A 192 -31.24 5.43 -4.82
CA VAL A 192 -31.14 6.83 -5.19
C VAL A 192 -29.74 7.03 -5.74
N GLU A 193 -29.64 7.06 -7.06
CA GLU A 193 -28.47 7.57 -7.77
C GLU A 193 -28.21 9.00 -7.27
N ASP A 194 -27.02 9.21 -6.69
CA ASP A 194 -26.37 10.52 -6.52
C ASP A 194 -27.28 11.74 -6.24
N GLU A 195 -28.17 11.69 -5.24
CA GLU A 195 -28.99 12.88 -4.88
C GLU A 195 -28.15 14.13 -4.50
N ASN A 196 -26.87 13.93 -4.14
CA ASN A 196 -25.93 14.99 -3.77
C ASN A 196 -24.80 15.23 -4.81
N GLY A 197 -24.70 14.41 -5.86
CA GLY A 197 -23.64 14.50 -6.86
C GLY A 197 -24.18 15.05 -8.18
N SER A 198 -23.46 15.96 -8.82
CA SER A 198 -23.76 16.36 -10.20
C SER A 198 -22.97 15.51 -11.20
N GLU A 199 -23.39 15.46 -12.48
CA GLU A 199 -22.57 14.85 -13.55
C GLU A 199 -21.13 15.38 -13.54
N ASP A 200 -20.96 16.68 -13.26
CA ASP A 200 -19.66 17.35 -13.21
C ASP A 200 -18.89 17.13 -11.89
N HIS A 201 -19.54 16.63 -10.82
CA HIS A 201 -18.90 16.35 -9.53
C HIS A 201 -19.63 15.21 -8.78
N PRO A 202 -19.33 13.94 -9.11
CA PRO A 202 -19.94 12.79 -8.46
C PRO A 202 -19.59 12.71 -6.96
N ALA A 203 -20.56 12.32 -6.13
CA ALA A 203 -20.41 12.34 -4.67
C ALA A 203 -19.31 11.40 -4.15
N ASP A 204 -18.97 10.34 -4.90
CA ASP A 204 -17.88 9.42 -4.53
C ASP A 204 -16.51 10.12 -4.50
N LEU A 205 -16.30 11.18 -5.30
CA LEU A 205 -15.03 11.91 -5.37
C LEU A 205 -14.65 12.56 -4.05
N ASP A 206 -15.61 13.06 -3.26
CA ASP A 206 -15.30 13.72 -1.98
C ASP A 206 -14.73 12.71 -0.98
N TYR A 207 -15.29 11.50 -0.97
CA TYR A 207 -14.81 10.40 -0.13
C TYR A 207 -13.47 9.86 -0.63
N LEU A 208 -13.33 9.59 -1.93
CA LEU A 208 -12.07 9.14 -2.53
C LEU A 208 -10.96 10.19 -2.34
N GLY A 209 -11.25 11.46 -2.60
CA GLY A 209 -10.34 12.58 -2.38
C GLY A 209 -9.90 12.71 -0.92
N THR A 210 -10.80 12.43 0.03
CA THR A 210 -10.46 12.36 1.45
C THR A 210 -9.54 11.18 1.76
N ILE A 211 -9.79 10.00 1.20
CA ILE A 211 -8.92 8.83 1.36
C ILE A 211 -7.52 9.12 0.80
N TYR A 212 -7.42 9.66 -0.42
CA TYR A 212 -6.13 9.99 -1.01
C TYR A 212 -5.37 11.07 -0.23
N ARG A 213 -6.08 12.09 0.28
CA ARG A 213 -5.47 13.12 1.12
C ARG A 213 -4.93 12.52 2.43
N MET A 214 -5.68 11.64 3.08
CA MET A 214 -5.23 10.99 4.31
C MET A 214 -4.03 10.07 4.07
N THR A 215 -4.06 9.23 3.03
CA THR A 215 -2.95 8.32 2.70
C THR A 215 -1.70 9.09 2.27
N PHE A 216 -1.86 10.21 1.55
CA PHE A 216 -0.80 11.17 1.26
C PHE A 216 -0.17 11.72 2.54
N VAL A 217 -0.97 12.30 3.44
CA VAL A 217 -0.47 12.94 4.67
C VAL A 217 0.27 11.92 5.54
N VAL A 218 -0.32 10.75 5.78
CA VAL A 218 0.30 9.70 6.60
C VAL A 218 1.64 9.25 6.01
N SER A 219 1.72 9.06 4.69
CA SER A 219 2.94 8.62 4.03
C SER A 219 4.00 9.72 3.97
N ALA A 220 3.60 10.96 3.72
CA ALA A 220 4.49 12.11 3.64
C ALA A 220 5.11 12.44 5.00
N VAL A 221 4.29 12.44 6.06
CA VAL A 221 4.78 12.64 7.43
C VAL A 221 5.79 11.56 7.81
N THR A 222 5.45 10.29 7.55
CA THR A 222 6.37 9.18 7.84
C THR A 222 7.66 9.29 7.02
N HIS A 223 7.58 9.66 5.73
CA HIS A 223 8.77 9.88 4.90
C HIS A 223 9.67 10.99 5.45
N ILE A 224 9.09 12.16 5.75
CA ILE A 224 9.85 13.30 6.28
C ILE A 224 10.50 12.94 7.62
N ALA A 225 9.77 12.26 8.51
CA ALA A 225 10.31 11.79 9.78
C ALA A 225 11.48 10.81 9.59
N THR A 226 11.33 9.82 8.70
CA THR A 226 12.39 8.85 8.39
C THR A 226 13.61 9.52 7.77
N MET A 227 13.43 10.44 6.82
CA MET A 227 14.54 11.21 6.24
C MET A 227 15.24 12.07 7.29
N ALA A 228 14.47 12.71 8.19
CA ALA A 228 15.05 13.48 9.29
C ALA A 228 15.91 12.60 10.22
N ILE A 229 15.43 11.40 10.58
CA ILE A 229 16.24 10.43 11.32
C ILE A 229 17.51 10.08 10.55
N CYS A 230 17.40 9.80 9.24
CA CYS A 230 18.51 9.36 8.42
C CYS A 230 19.62 10.39 8.23
N PHE A 231 19.26 11.68 8.16
CA PHE A 231 20.21 12.77 7.86
C PHE A 231 20.67 13.55 9.09
N PHE A 232 19.90 13.56 10.19
CA PHE A 232 20.22 14.34 11.38
C PHE A 232 20.61 13.50 12.60
N SER A 233 20.42 12.18 12.58
CA SER A 233 20.93 11.31 13.65
C SER A 233 22.46 11.26 13.64
N THR A 234 23.05 11.27 14.84
CA THR A 234 24.49 11.05 15.03
C THR A 234 24.87 9.56 15.03
N ARG A 235 23.88 8.65 15.06
CA ARG A 235 24.11 7.21 15.04
C ARG A 235 24.35 6.71 13.60
N PRO A 236 25.52 6.11 13.29
CA PRO A 236 25.82 5.62 11.94
C PRO A 236 24.83 4.57 11.43
N GLU A 237 24.26 3.77 12.33
CA GLU A 237 23.26 2.73 12.06
C GLU A 237 21.96 3.29 11.46
N TYR A 238 21.65 4.56 11.73
CA TYR A 238 20.46 5.22 11.20
C TYR A 238 20.71 5.96 9.89
N SER A 239 21.95 5.97 9.38
CA SER A 239 22.27 6.67 8.14
C SER A 239 21.41 6.19 6.96
N PHE A 240 21.13 7.08 6.01
CA PHE A 240 20.38 6.75 4.79
C PHE A 240 20.91 5.50 4.09
N ARG A 241 22.24 5.35 4.01
CA ARG A 241 22.88 4.19 3.41
C ARG A 241 22.50 2.90 4.14
N GLN A 242 22.58 2.88 5.48
CA GLN A 242 22.25 1.70 6.25
C GLN A 242 20.76 1.35 6.19
N VAL A 243 19.88 2.36 6.18
CA VAL A 243 18.44 2.13 6.13
C VAL A 243 17.99 1.67 4.75
N PHE A 244 18.52 2.23 3.66
CA PHE A 244 17.95 2.03 2.32
C PHE A 244 18.82 1.29 1.31
N ILE A 245 20.14 1.21 1.49
CA ILE A 245 21.03 0.63 0.48
C ILE A 245 21.43 -0.79 0.90
N PRO A 246 21.09 -1.83 0.11
CA PRO A 246 21.52 -3.18 0.40
C PRO A 246 23.04 -3.30 0.35
N GLY A 247 23.60 -3.98 1.36
CA GLY A 247 25.01 -4.32 1.44
C GLY A 247 25.40 -5.50 0.55
N GLU A 248 26.51 -6.13 0.87
CA GLU A 248 26.96 -7.37 0.23
C GLU A 248 26.70 -8.56 1.15
N ILE A 249 26.19 -9.67 0.60
CA ILE A 249 26.01 -10.90 1.37
C ILE A 249 27.35 -11.60 1.48
N THR A 250 27.86 -11.68 2.71
CA THR A 250 29.08 -12.41 3.08
C THR A 250 28.74 -13.60 3.99
N THR A 251 29.73 -14.44 4.33
CA THR A 251 29.56 -15.58 5.25
C THR A 251 29.16 -15.17 6.67
N ASP A 252 29.43 -13.92 7.05
CA ASP A 252 29.20 -13.40 8.40
C ASP A 252 27.87 -12.61 8.50
N THR A 253 27.10 -12.55 7.41
CA THR A 253 25.81 -11.83 7.36
C THR A 253 24.83 -12.49 8.32
N SER A 254 24.34 -11.72 9.29
CA SER A 254 23.28 -12.19 10.18
C SER A 254 21.97 -12.39 9.43
N LEU A 255 21.07 -13.21 9.97
CA LEU A 255 19.73 -13.37 9.40
C LEU A 255 19.00 -12.02 9.38
N SER A 256 19.14 -11.24 10.43
CA SER A 256 18.48 -9.93 10.56
C SER A 256 18.96 -8.94 9.51
N GLU A 257 20.26 -8.93 9.23
CA GLU A 257 20.85 -8.15 8.15
C GLU A 257 20.38 -8.63 6.77
N ALA A 258 20.37 -9.95 6.54
CA ALA A 258 19.88 -10.52 5.29
C ALA A 258 18.38 -10.18 5.05
N LEU A 259 17.55 -10.23 6.09
CA LEU A 259 16.14 -9.83 6.02
C LEU A 259 15.99 -8.33 5.75
N ARG A 260 16.79 -7.48 6.40
CA ARG A 260 16.85 -6.04 6.10
C ARG A 260 17.17 -5.82 4.62
N MET A 261 18.18 -6.50 4.07
CA MET A 261 18.56 -6.39 2.66
C MET A 261 17.43 -6.79 1.70
N ILE A 262 16.68 -7.85 2.01
CA ILE A 262 15.48 -8.23 1.24
C ILE A 262 14.46 -7.09 1.27
N PHE A 263 14.16 -6.52 2.45
CA PHE A 263 13.19 -5.42 2.58
C PHE A 263 13.66 -4.14 1.87
N GLN A 264 14.96 -3.87 1.80
CA GLN A 264 15.52 -2.75 1.04
C GLN A 264 15.29 -2.92 -0.46
N VAL A 265 15.55 -4.12 -0.98
CA VAL A 265 15.29 -4.46 -2.38
C VAL A 265 13.79 -4.37 -2.68
N ASP A 266 12.95 -4.93 -1.82
CA ASP A 266 11.48 -4.85 -1.95
C ASP A 266 11.01 -3.40 -2.00
N PHE A 267 11.47 -2.56 -1.08
CA PHE A 267 11.14 -1.14 -1.04
C PHE A 267 11.44 -0.46 -2.39
N TRP A 268 12.67 -0.59 -2.89
CA TRP A 268 13.07 0.08 -4.12
C TRP A 268 12.31 -0.42 -5.35
N ILE A 269 12.13 -1.73 -5.49
CA ILE A 269 11.41 -2.31 -6.62
C ILE A 269 9.94 -1.86 -6.61
N ILE A 270 9.25 -2.01 -5.47
CA ILE A 270 7.83 -1.70 -5.35
C ILE A 270 7.57 -0.22 -5.65
N PHE A 271 8.30 0.67 -4.99
CA PHE A 271 8.01 2.11 -5.09
C PHE A 271 8.54 2.74 -6.38
N SER A 272 9.63 2.23 -6.95
CA SER A 272 10.05 2.66 -8.29
C SER A 272 9.03 2.21 -9.34
N ALA A 273 8.55 0.97 -9.25
CA ALA A 273 7.50 0.47 -10.13
C ALA A 273 6.19 1.25 -9.96
N ALA A 274 5.82 1.64 -8.73
CA ALA A 274 4.65 2.45 -8.46
C ALA A 274 4.73 3.85 -9.09
N LEU A 275 5.91 4.48 -9.11
CA LEU A 275 6.13 5.76 -9.78
C LEU A 275 6.07 5.63 -11.30
N VAL A 276 6.68 4.58 -11.87
CA VAL A 276 6.58 4.28 -13.31
C VAL A 276 5.12 4.03 -13.70
N TRP A 277 4.39 3.28 -12.89
CA TRP A 277 2.97 3.01 -13.08
C TRP A 277 2.13 4.29 -13.01
N ALA A 278 2.41 5.20 -12.07
CA ALA A 278 1.76 6.50 -12.02
C ALA A 278 2.06 7.36 -13.26
N LEU A 279 3.30 7.35 -13.76
CA LEU A 279 3.65 8.04 -15.00
C LEU A 279 2.91 7.44 -16.20
N PHE A 280 2.76 6.12 -16.23
CA PHE A 280 1.97 5.44 -17.25
C PHE A 280 0.50 5.86 -17.20
N ALA A 281 -0.09 6.02 -16.01
CA ALA A 281 -1.45 6.54 -15.87
C ALA A 281 -1.61 7.97 -16.42
N VAL A 282 -0.59 8.84 -16.27
CA VAL A 282 -0.56 10.16 -16.93
C VAL A 282 -0.56 10.01 -18.45
N TRP A 283 0.24 9.09 -18.98
CA TRP A 283 0.26 8.78 -20.42
C TRP A 283 -1.08 8.25 -20.91
N GLU A 284 -1.76 7.38 -20.17
CA GLU A 284 -3.07 6.88 -20.57
C GLU A 284 -4.12 7.98 -20.62
N LEU A 285 -4.16 8.87 -19.62
CA LEU A 285 -5.04 10.04 -19.63
C LEU A 285 -4.77 10.96 -20.83
N LYS A 286 -3.50 11.13 -21.20
CA LYS A 286 -3.12 11.88 -22.40
C LYS A 286 -3.55 11.17 -23.68
N ARG A 287 -3.33 9.86 -23.77
CA ARG A 287 -3.72 9.00 -24.90
C ARG A 287 -5.23 9.08 -25.17
N VAL A 288 -6.06 9.15 -24.13
CA VAL A 288 -7.52 9.26 -24.26
C VAL A 288 -8.02 10.72 -24.34
N GLY A 289 -7.12 11.70 -24.41
CA GLY A 289 -7.49 13.11 -24.57
C GLY A 289 -8.12 13.77 -23.35
N LEU A 290 -7.89 13.25 -22.14
CA LEU A 290 -8.35 13.87 -20.88
C LEU A 290 -7.37 14.93 -20.34
N THR A 291 -6.15 14.96 -20.88
CA THR A 291 -5.13 15.94 -20.51
C THR A 291 -4.11 16.09 -21.64
N ASP A 292 -3.48 17.26 -21.73
CA ASP A 292 -2.43 17.59 -22.70
C ASP A 292 -1.04 17.69 -22.06
N VAL A 293 -0.93 17.44 -20.74
CA VAL A 293 0.29 17.66 -19.96
C VAL A 293 1.51 16.93 -20.55
N GLY A 294 2.69 17.53 -20.40
CA GLY A 294 3.96 16.95 -20.84
C GLY A 294 4.39 15.79 -19.94
N LEU A 295 4.72 14.62 -20.54
CA LEU A 295 5.17 13.45 -19.79
C LEU A 295 6.49 13.69 -19.07
N LEU A 296 7.44 14.34 -19.74
CA LEU A 296 8.74 14.67 -19.14
C LEU A 296 8.57 15.58 -17.91
N ASN A 297 7.75 16.62 -18.02
CA ASN A 297 7.48 17.52 -16.90
C ASN A 297 6.84 16.77 -15.72
N ASN A 298 5.90 15.85 -15.99
CA ASN A 298 5.29 15.03 -14.95
C ASN A 298 6.29 14.04 -14.33
N ALA A 299 7.16 13.42 -15.13
CA ALA A 299 8.21 12.54 -14.63
C ALA A 299 9.17 13.29 -13.69
N VAL A 300 9.63 14.48 -14.10
CA VAL A 300 10.47 15.34 -13.25
C VAL A 300 9.71 15.74 -11.98
N THR A 301 8.44 16.12 -12.09
CA THR A 301 7.61 16.50 -10.93
C THR A 301 7.40 15.31 -9.99
N MET A 302 7.22 14.09 -10.51
CA MET A 302 7.13 12.86 -9.72
C MET A 302 8.42 12.60 -8.94
N VAL A 303 9.59 12.73 -9.60
CA VAL A 303 10.89 12.55 -8.93
C VAL A 303 11.07 13.58 -7.82
N VAL A 304 10.82 14.87 -8.09
CA VAL A 304 10.94 15.93 -7.09
C VAL A 304 9.99 15.69 -5.91
N GLN A 305 8.74 15.31 -6.17
CA GLN A 305 7.79 15.00 -5.10
C GLN A 305 8.15 13.73 -4.33
N ALA A 306 8.71 12.72 -5.00
CA ALA A 306 9.15 11.50 -4.34
C ALA A 306 10.34 11.74 -3.40
N ILE A 307 11.21 12.71 -3.73
CA ILE A 307 12.31 13.15 -2.87
C ILE A 307 11.78 13.95 -1.66
N ILE A 308 10.76 14.80 -1.84
CA ILE A 308 10.26 15.69 -0.78
C ILE A 308 9.27 14.97 0.16
N PHE A 309 8.31 14.25 -0.43
CA PHE A 309 7.17 13.65 0.29
C PHE A 309 7.23 12.12 0.31
N GLY A 310 8.19 11.52 -0.37
CA GLY A 310 8.28 10.07 -0.53
C GLY A 310 7.52 9.55 -1.75
N PRO A 311 7.94 8.40 -2.30
CA PRO A 311 7.35 7.84 -3.50
C PRO A 311 5.89 7.43 -3.30
N ALA A 312 5.54 6.86 -2.14
CA ALA A 312 4.18 6.44 -1.83
C ALA A 312 3.16 7.59 -1.77
N ALA A 313 3.53 8.69 -1.09
CA ALA A 313 2.71 9.89 -1.04
C ALA A 313 2.53 10.48 -2.45
N THR A 314 3.61 10.51 -3.23
CA THR A 314 3.58 10.94 -4.63
C THR A 314 2.59 10.11 -5.44
N THR A 315 2.65 8.77 -5.35
CA THR A 315 1.68 7.89 -6.02
C THR A 315 0.24 8.20 -5.60
N ALA A 316 -0.05 8.37 -4.31
CA ALA A 316 -1.40 8.75 -3.84
C ALA A 316 -1.90 10.06 -4.45
N ARG A 317 -1.03 11.07 -4.51
CA ARG A 317 -1.37 12.38 -5.09
C ARG A 317 -1.70 12.27 -6.57
N PHE A 318 -0.90 11.53 -7.33
CA PHE A 318 -1.16 11.31 -8.77
C PHE A 318 -2.42 10.50 -9.01
N TRP A 319 -2.71 9.51 -8.16
CA TRP A 319 -3.99 8.78 -8.25
C TRP A 319 -5.18 9.68 -7.96
N SER A 320 -5.09 10.54 -6.95
CA SER A 320 -6.13 11.54 -6.67
C SER A 320 -6.36 12.47 -7.85
N TRP A 321 -5.28 13.02 -8.43
CA TRP A 321 -5.36 13.87 -9.62
C TRP A 321 -6.02 13.16 -10.80
N ARG A 322 -5.69 11.88 -11.01
CA ARG A 322 -6.32 11.04 -12.02
C ARG A 322 -7.84 10.96 -11.84
N GLU A 323 -8.36 10.77 -10.63
CA GLU A 323 -9.81 10.73 -10.39
C GLU A 323 -10.51 12.00 -10.92
N TYR A 324 -9.90 13.17 -10.69
CA TYR A 324 -10.42 14.44 -11.17
C TYR A 324 -10.27 14.64 -12.68
N MET A 325 -9.31 14.00 -13.34
CA MET A 325 -9.22 14.07 -14.81
C MET A 325 -10.28 13.21 -15.48
N MET A 326 -10.65 12.08 -14.86
CA MET A 326 -11.64 11.14 -15.41
C MET A 326 -13.09 11.64 -15.34
N ILE A 327 -13.36 12.80 -14.74
CA ILE A 327 -14.66 13.49 -14.85
C ILE A 327 -14.70 14.55 -15.94
N LYS A 328 -13.55 14.93 -16.49
CA LYS A 328 -13.51 15.97 -17.52
C LYS A 328 -13.98 15.42 -18.86
N LYS A 329 -14.56 16.31 -19.67
CA LYS A 329 -14.81 16.02 -21.09
C LYS A 329 -13.47 16.04 -21.84
N PRO A 330 -13.28 15.18 -22.87
CA PRO A 330 -12.05 15.15 -23.65
C PRO A 330 -11.75 16.52 -24.27
N THR A 331 -10.48 16.93 -24.30
CA THR A 331 -10.03 18.27 -24.73
C THR A 331 -10.28 18.61 -26.21
N GLY A 332 -10.92 17.72 -26.99
CA GLY A 332 -11.36 17.97 -28.37
C GLY A 332 -12.87 18.08 -28.58
N ALA A 333 -13.71 17.73 -27.59
CA ALA A 333 -15.17 17.70 -27.76
C ALA A 333 -15.85 19.10 -27.81
N ASN A 334 -15.11 20.16 -27.47
CA ASN A 334 -15.62 21.53 -27.53
C ASN A 334 -15.49 22.17 -28.93
N GLN A 335 -14.88 21.50 -29.92
CA GLN A 335 -14.75 22.04 -31.28
C GLN A 335 -15.89 21.65 -32.23
N GLU A 336 -16.72 20.65 -31.91
CA GLU A 336 -17.79 20.18 -32.80
C GLU A 336 -19.17 20.81 -32.54
N LYS A 337 -19.29 21.80 -31.65
CA LYS A 337 -20.58 22.48 -31.35
C LYS A 337 -20.73 23.88 -31.96
N HIS A 338 -19.83 24.28 -32.86
CA HIS A 338 -19.85 25.62 -33.47
C HIS A 338 -19.80 25.68 -35.00
N ASP A 339 -20.02 24.56 -35.69
CA ASP A 339 -20.16 24.55 -37.15
C ASP A 339 -21.62 24.37 -37.60
#